data_AF-A0A101HM32-F1
#
_entry.id   AF-A0A101HM32-F1
#
_cell.length_a   1.000
_cell.length_b   1.000
_cell.length_c   1.000
_cell.angle_alpha   90.00
_cell.angle_beta   90.00
_cell.angle_gamma   90.00
#
_symmetry.space_group_name_H-M   'P 1'
#
loop_
_entity.id
_entity.type
_entity.pdbx_description
1 polymer ?
#
loop_
_entity_poly.entity_id
_entity_poly.type
_entity_poly.pdbx_seq_one_letter_code
_entity_poly.pdbx_strand_id
1 'polypeptide(L)'
;MNNKKLGTQKGFSLLEILVVIVILGILAVIGLRSFRNSQVKSRDAKRKSEVVQLNGALEMFYQDKWHYPESDGGFLLVGGAVLGWGDPFVDPDNPSTVYMSKLPEDGVYYEATADNKGYLVYAVLENQQDE
;
A
#
# COMPACT_ATOMS: atom_id res chain seq x y z
N MET A 1 -19.72 -53.04 46.60
CA MET A 1 -18.40 -52.66 46.02
C MET A 1 -18.65 -52.21 44.59
N ASN A 2 -18.41 -50.93 44.29
CA ASN A 2 -18.80 -50.30 43.02
C ASN A 2 -17.75 -50.53 41.93
N ASN A 3 -18.06 -51.34 40.92
CA ASN A 3 -17.23 -51.50 39.73
C ASN A 3 -17.44 -50.33 38.76
N LYS A 4 -16.59 -49.30 38.84
CA LYS A 4 -16.48 -48.29 37.78
C LYS A 4 -15.83 -48.93 36.55
N LYS A 5 -16.60 -49.11 35.48
CA LYS A 5 -16.07 -49.50 34.17
C LYS A 5 -15.15 -48.37 33.66
N LEU A 6 -13.86 -48.67 33.52
CA LEU A 6 -12.90 -47.80 32.83
C LEU A 6 -13.29 -47.78 31.34
N GLY A 7 -13.81 -46.66 30.87
CA GLY A 7 -14.16 -46.48 29.46
C GLY A 7 -12.91 -46.52 28.59
N THR A 8 -12.93 -47.34 27.55
CA THR A 8 -11.83 -47.47 26.59
C THR A 8 -11.66 -46.14 25.84
N GLN A 9 -10.55 -45.44 26.08
CA GLN A 9 -10.20 -44.26 25.30
C GLN A 9 -9.81 -44.72 23.89
N LYS A 10 -10.59 -44.30 22.89
CA LYS A 10 -10.26 -44.54 21.48
C LYS A 10 -9.17 -43.54 21.06
N GLY A 11 -8.01 -44.04 20.63
CA GLY A 11 -6.97 -43.24 19.99
C GLY A 11 -7.27 -43.02 18.51
N PHE A 12 -6.67 -41.98 17.92
CA PHE A 12 -6.74 -41.72 16.48
C PHE A 12 -6.02 -42.82 15.69
N SER A 13 -6.56 -43.20 14.53
CA SER A 13 -5.88 -44.08 13.59
C SER A 13 -4.83 -43.32 12.77
N LEU A 14 -3.80 -44.03 12.33
CA LEU A 14 -2.78 -43.48 11.43
C LEU A 14 -3.39 -42.96 10.12
N LEU A 15 -4.44 -43.63 9.64
CA LEU A 15 -5.15 -43.25 8.42
C LEU A 15 -5.92 -41.93 8.61
N GLU A 16 -6.53 -41.70 9.77
CA GLU A 16 -7.22 -40.44 10.07
C GLU A 16 -6.24 -39.26 10.08
N ILE A 17 -5.07 -39.41 10.68
CA ILE A 17 -4.06 -38.35 10.65
C ILE A 17 -3.46 -38.16 9.25
N LEU A 18 -3.27 -39.24 8.49
CA LEU A 18 -2.78 -39.18 7.11
C LEU A 18 -3.72 -38.37 6.19
N VAL A 19 -5.03 -38.64 6.25
CA VAL A 19 -6.00 -37.91 5.43
C VAL A 19 -6.06 -36.43 5.82
N VAL A 20 -5.97 -36.11 7.11
CA VAL A 20 -5.99 -34.71 7.58
C VAL A 20 -4.79 -33.92 7.06
N ILE A 21 -3.56 -34.46 7.14
CA ILE A 21 -2.39 -33.74 6.65
C ILE A 21 -2.40 -33.57 5.12
N VAL A 22 -2.99 -34.52 4.39
CA VAL A 22 -3.17 -34.41 2.93
C VAL A 22 -4.13 -33.27 2.60
N ILE A 23 -5.28 -33.19 3.29
CA ILE A 23 -6.25 -32.10 3.09
C ILE A 23 -5.65 -30.75 3.49
N LEU A 24 -4.94 -30.67 4.62
CA LEU A 24 -4.27 -29.44 5.05
C LEU A 24 -3.19 -28.99 4.05
N GLY A 25 -2.44 -29.93 3.45
CA GLY A 25 -1.46 -29.63 2.41
C GLY A 25 -2.09 -29.01 1.16
N ILE A 26 -3.22 -29.55 0.69
CA ILE A 26 -3.96 -29.00 -0.46
C ILE A 26 -4.49 -27.60 -0.15
N LEU A 27 -5.12 -27.41 1.01
CA LEU A 27 -5.67 -26.11 1.41
C LEU A 27 -4.57 -25.05 1.58
N ALA A 28 -3.41 -25.43 2.11
CA ALA A 28 -2.29 -24.50 2.30
C ALA A 28 -1.79 -23.89 0.98
N VAL A 29 -1.65 -24.70 -0.08
CA VAL A 29 -1.18 -24.20 -1.40
C VAL A 29 -2.17 -23.22 -2.01
N ILE A 30 -3.47 -23.52 -1.95
CA ILE A 30 -4.53 -22.63 -2.46
C ILE A 30 -4.59 -21.35 -1.62
N GLY A 31 -4.48 -21.47 -0.30
CA GLY A 31 -4.46 -20.34 0.63
C GLY A 31 -3.32 -19.36 0.35
N LEU A 32 -2.11 -19.86 0.09
CA LEU A 32 -0.95 -19.02 -0.22
C LEU A 32 -1.14 -18.19 -1.50
N ARG A 33 -1.73 -18.78 -2.55
CA ARG A 33 -2.02 -18.07 -3.81
C ARG A 33 -3.04 -16.95 -3.58
N SER A 34 -4.12 -17.25 -2.87
CA SER A 34 -5.16 -16.27 -2.53
C SER A 34 -4.60 -15.11 -1.70
N PHE A 35 -3.79 -15.43 -0.69
CA PHE A 35 -3.17 -14.43 0.18
C PHE A 35 -2.23 -13.49 -0.58
N ARG A 36 -1.38 -14.02 -1.46
CA ARG A 36 -0.50 -13.19 -2.30
C ARG A 36 -1.28 -12.23 -3.19
N ASN A 37 -2.36 -12.70 -3.82
CA ASN A 37 -3.21 -11.85 -4.66
C ASN A 37 -3.91 -10.75 -3.83
N SER A 38 -4.37 -11.08 -2.61
CA SER A 38 -4.96 -10.10 -1.70
C SER A 38 -3.95 -9.01 -1.29
N GLN A 39 -2.71 -9.39 -1.02
CA GLN A 39 -1.62 -8.46 -0.71
C GLN A 39 -1.30 -7.51 -1.87
N VAL A 40 -1.26 -8.02 -3.11
CA VAL A 40 -1.09 -7.19 -4.32
C VAL A 40 -2.22 -6.17 -4.43
N LYS A 41 -3.47 -6.62 -4.36
CA LYS A 41 -4.65 -5.74 -4.43
C LYS A 41 -4.65 -4.68 -3.32
N SER A 42 -4.23 -5.04 -2.11
CA SER A 42 -4.13 -4.11 -0.99
C SER A 42 -3.09 -3.02 -1.25
N ARG A 43 -1.94 -3.35 -1.87
CA ARG A 43 -0.92 -2.35 -2.23
C ARG A 43 -1.40 -1.44 -3.35
N ASP A 44 -2.04 -1.99 -4.38
CA ASP A 44 -2.58 -1.19 -5.48
C ASP A 44 -3.70 -0.25 -5.00
N ALA A 45 -4.57 -0.72 -4.11
CA ALA A 45 -5.58 0.14 -3.48
C ALA A 45 -4.95 1.26 -2.65
N LYS A 46 -3.85 0.97 -1.92
CA LYS A 46 -3.08 1.99 -1.19
C LYS A 46 -2.51 3.04 -2.15
N ARG A 47 -1.81 2.62 -3.22
CA ARG A 47 -1.24 3.54 -4.22
C ARG A 47 -2.31 4.41 -4.89
N LYS A 48 -3.45 3.82 -5.28
CA LYS A 48 -4.60 4.57 -5.83
C LYS A 48 -5.11 5.63 -4.86
N SER A 49 -5.24 5.30 -3.58
CA SER A 49 -5.65 6.25 -2.55
C SER A 49 -4.60 7.33 -2.29
N GLU A 50 -3.32 7.00 -2.36
CA GLU A 50 -2.20 7.92 -2.19
C GLU A 50 -2.12 8.95 -3.31
N VAL A 51 -2.35 8.55 -4.57
CA VAL A 51 -2.46 9.49 -5.71
C VAL A 51 -3.55 10.53 -5.47
N VAL A 52 -4.73 10.12 -5.00
CA VAL A 52 -5.84 11.04 -4.71
C VAL A 52 -5.48 12.00 -3.57
N GLN A 53 -4.81 11.51 -2.52
CA GLN A 53 -4.36 12.35 -1.41
C GLN A 53 -3.31 13.36 -1.87
N LEU A 54 -2.35 12.93 -2.69
CA LEU A 54 -1.33 13.81 -3.24
C LEU A 54 -1.93 14.89 -4.13
N ASN A 55 -2.91 14.56 -4.97
CA ASN A 55 -3.64 15.55 -5.78
C ASN A 55 -4.29 16.64 -4.91
N GLY A 56 -4.91 16.25 -3.79
CA GLY A 56 -5.48 17.20 -2.84
C GLY A 56 -4.43 18.12 -2.21
N ALA A 57 -3.29 17.56 -1.81
CA ALA A 57 -2.18 18.34 -1.25
C ALA A 57 -1.57 19.31 -2.28
N LEU A 58 -1.41 18.88 -3.53
CA LEU A 58 -0.93 19.72 -4.63
C LEU A 58 -1.89 20.89 -4.92
N GLU A 59 -3.19 20.66 -4.84
CA GLU A 59 -4.19 21.72 -5.00
C GLU A 59 -4.13 22.74 -3.87
N MET A 60 -3.94 22.30 -2.63
CA MET A 60 -3.72 23.20 -1.49
C MET A 60 -2.44 24.05 -1.68
N PHE A 61 -1.35 23.44 -2.15
CA PHE A 61 -0.12 24.18 -2.47
C PHE A 61 -0.36 25.23 -3.56
N TYR A 62 -1.11 24.88 -4.62
CA TYR A 62 -1.44 25.80 -5.70
C TYR A 62 -2.25 27.00 -5.21
N GLN A 63 -3.19 26.81 -4.28
CA GLN A 63 -3.97 27.91 -3.70
C GLN A 63 -3.10 28.94 -2.97
N ASP A 64 -2.00 28.50 -2.36
CA ASP A 64 -1.09 29.38 -1.63
C ASP A 64 -0.02 30.01 -2.54
N LYS A 65 0.53 29.22 -3.47
CA LYS A 65 1.71 29.61 -4.28
C LYS A 65 1.38 30.03 -5.70
N TRP A 66 0.16 29.80 -6.17
CA TRP A 66 -0.30 30.07 -7.54
C TRP A 66 0.47 29.32 -8.64
N HIS A 67 1.17 28.25 -8.28
CA HIS A 67 1.82 27.31 -9.16
C HIS A 67 1.94 25.96 -8.43
N TYR A 68 2.11 24.87 -9.18
CA TYR A 68 2.45 23.57 -8.59
C TYR A 68 3.95 23.50 -8.27
N PRO A 69 4.38 22.59 -7.38
CA PRO A 69 5.80 22.31 -7.18
C PRO A 69 6.52 22.01 -8.50
N GLU A 70 7.80 22.32 -8.57
CA GLU A 70 8.62 21.81 -9.67
C GLU A 70 8.79 20.29 -9.51
N SER A 71 9.26 19.62 -10.56
CA SER A 71 9.59 18.21 -10.48
C SER A 71 11.02 17.95 -10.92
N ASP A 72 11.70 17.03 -10.24
CA ASP A 72 13.01 16.51 -10.63
C ASP A 72 13.03 14.99 -10.46
N GLY A 73 13.39 14.27 -11.51
CA GLY A 73 13.50 12.80 -11.49
C GLY A 73 12.22 12.05 -11.07
N GLY A 74 11.03 12.64 -11.25
CA GLY A 74 9.76 12.05 -10.83
C GLY A 74 9.36 12.35 -9.37
N PHE A 75 10.08 13.23 -8.69
CA PHE A 75 9.83 13.68 -7.33
C PHE A 75 9.37 15.13 -7.29
N LEU A 76 8.78 15.55 -6.16
CA LEU A 76 8.45 16.95 -5.91
C LEU A 76 9.73 17.73 -5.60
N LEU A 77 9.90 18.88 -6.23
CA LEU A 77 10.94 19.86 -5.91
C LEU A 77 10.26 21.11 -5.34
N VAL A 78 10.58 21.40 -4.07
CA VAL A 78 9.97 22.47 -3.29
C VAL A 78 11.07 23.27 -2.61
N GLY A 79 11.07 24.60 -2.78
CA GLY A 79 12.07 25.48 -2.16
C GLY A 79 13.52 25.18 -2.57
N GLY A 80 13.74 24.61 -3.76
CA GLY A 80 15.08 24.22 -4.24
C GLY A 80 15.58 22.87 -3.73
N ALA A 81 14.76 22.11 -3.00
CA ALA A 81 15.10 20.77 -2.53
C ALA A 81 14.14 19.72 -3.10
N VAL A 82 14.69 18.57 -3.49
CA VAL A 82 13.90 17.39 -3.88
C VAL A 82 13.41 16.70 -2.61
N LEU A 83 12.09 16.49 -2.52
CA LEU A 83 11.47 15.75 -1.41
C LEU A 83 11.48 14.26 -1.72
N GLY A 84 11.97 13.47 -0.76
CA GLY A 84 11.89 12.02 -0.83
C GLY A 84 10.48 11.52 -0.58
N TRP A 85 10.16 10.36 -1.14
CA TRP A 85 8.92 9.67 -0.79
C TRP A 85 8.90 9.35 0.72
N GLY A 86 7.75 9.59 1.37
CA GLY A 86 7.61 9.55 2.82
C GLY A 86 7.97 10.83 3.59
N ASP A 87 8.64 11.80 2.95
CA ASP A 87 8.93 13.10 3.58
C ASP A 87 7.65 13.95 3.70
N PRO A 88 7.58 14.88 4.67
CA PRO A 88 6.46 15.80 4.77
C PRO A 88 6.49 16.81 3.61
N PHE A 89 5.34 17.04 3.00
CA PHE A 89 5.16 18.12 2.03
C PHE A 89 4.65 19.37 2.77
N VAL A 90 5.52 20.36 2.88
CA VAL A 90 5.30 21.60 3.64
C VAL A 90 5.55 22.82 2.77
N ASP A 91 5.04 23.97 3.20
CA ASP A 91 5.38 25.25 2.61
C ASP A 91 6.86 25.58 2.88
N PRO A 92 7.68 25.86 1.83
CA PRO A 92 9.10 26.19 1.99
C PRO A 92 9.34 27.51 2.74
N ASP A 93 8.41 28.47 2.66
CA ASP A 93 8.52 29.77 3.32
C ASP A 93 7.97 29.73 4.75
N ASN A 94 7.08 28.77 5.04
CA ASN A 94 6.48 28.60 6.36
C ASN A 94 6.27 27.11 6.71
N PRO A 95 7.25 26.45 7.34
CA PRO A 95 7.18 25.02 7.66
C PRO A 95 6.04 24.59 8.61
N SER A 96 5.31 25.55 9.20
CA SER A 96 4.10 25.25 10.00
C SER A 96 2.89 24.92 9.13
N THR A 97 2.89 25.34 7.86
CA THR A 97 1.87 24.98 6.88
C THR A 97 2.24 23.64 6.25
N VAL A 98 1.48 22.59 6.57
CA VAL A 98 1.69 21.23 6.08
C VAL A 98 0.59 20.88 5.09
N TYR A 99 0.97 20.64 3.83
CA TYR A 99 0.06 20.20 2.77
C TYR A 99 -0.19 18.70 2.83
N MET A 100 0.84 17.92 3.16
CA MET A 100 0.75 16.48 3.38
C MET A 100 1.77 16.05 4.44
N SER A 101 1.33 15.34 5.47
CA SER A 101 2.21 14.95 6.57
C SER A 101 3.28 13.95 6.16
N LYS A 102 3.00 13.12 5.16
CA LYS A 102 3.92 12.17 4.54
C LYS A 102 3.54 11.99 3.10
N LEU A 103 4.48 12.19 2.19
CA LEU A 103 4.32 11.81 0.80
C LEU A 103 4.09 10.28 0.68
N PRO A 104 3.47 9.81 -0.40
CA PRO A 104 3.36 8.39 -0.72
C PRO A 104 4.71 7.66 -0.59
N GLU A 105 4.72 6.37 -0.27
CA GLU A 105 5.97 5.63 0.01
C GLU A 105 6.73 5.21 -1.26
N ASP A 106 6.13 4.39 -2.11
CA ASP A 106 6.80 3.86 -3.29
C ASP A 106 5.79 3.46 -4.36
N GLY A 107 6.19 3.69 -5.62
CA GLY A 107 5.38 3.43 -6.80
C GLY A 107 4.36 4.52 -7.14
N VAL A 108 4.50 5.73 -6.58
CA VAL A 108 3.83 6.96 -7.04
C VAL A 108 4.89 7.91 -7.57
N TYR A 109 4.59 8.63 -8.65
CA TYR A 109 5.49 9.55 -9.33
C TYR A 109 4.79 10.86 -9.64
N TYR A 110 5.56 11.95 -9.65
CA TYR A 110 5.09 13.30 -9.90
C TYR A 110 5.94 13.99 -10.98
N GLU A 111 5.27 14.55 -11.98
CA GLU A 111 5.90 15.36 -13.02
C GLU A 111 5.12 16.65 -13.22
N ALA A 112 5.79 17.79 -13.07
CA ALA A 112 5.23 19.10 -13.34
C ALA A 112 5.34 19.42 -14.84
N THR A 113 4.39 20.21 -15.33
CA THR A 113 4.52 20.85 -16.64
C THR A 113 5.63 21.91 -16.62
N ALA A 114 6.18 22.25 -17.77
CA ALA A 114 7.31 23.20 -17.86
C ALA A 114 7.00 24.62 -17.33
N ASP A 115 5.72 25.00 -17.23
CA ASP A 115 5.25 26.28 -16.69
C ASP A 115 4.74 26.16 -15.24
N ASN A 116 4.81 24.96 -14.65
CA ASN A 116 4.28 24.63 -13.32
C ASN A 116 2.79 24.97 -13.14
N LYS A 117 2.00 25.03 -14.23
CA LYS A 117 0.55 25.29 -14.18
C LYS A 117 -0.30 24.04 -14.25
N GLY A 118 0.29 22.92 -14.61
CA GLY A 118 -0.29 21.58 -14.50
C GLY A 118 0.72 20.56 -14.01
N TYR A 119 0.23 19.36 -13.77
CA TYR A 119 1.06 18.23 -13.34
C TYR A 119 0.46 16.90 -13.80
N LEU A 120 1.27 15.85 -13.74
CA LEU A 120 0.88 14.46 -13.86
C LEU A 120 1.29 13.74 -12.57
N VAL A 121 0.33 13.08 -11.92
CA VAL A 121 0.61 12.10 -10.86
C VAL A 121 0.17 10.74 -11.36
N TYR A 122 1.05 9.76 -11.29
CA TYR A 122 0.75 8.40 -11.70
C TYR A 122 1.33 7.39 -10.70
N ALA A 123 0.72 6.21 -10.65
CA ALA A 123 1.20 5.11 -9.83
C ALA A 123 1.42 3.87 -10.69
N VAL A 124 2.50 3.15 -10.40
CA VAL A 124 2.78 1.85 -11.02
C VAL A 124 2.03 0.79 -10.23
N LEU A 125 1.01 0.20 -10.84
CA LEU A 125 0.24 -0.88 -10.25
C LEU A 125 0.91 -2.23 -10.52
N GLU A 126 0.82 -3.13 -9.56
CA GLU A 126 1.34 -4.48 -9.70
C GLU A 126 0.36 -5.41 -10.42
N ASN A 127 -0.94 -5.15 -10.31
CA ASN A 127 -1.96 -5.90 -11.02
C ASN A 127 -2.22 -5.32 -12.42
N GLN A 128 -1.96 -6.11 -13.47
CA GLN A 128 -2.24 -5.74 -14.86
C GLN A 128 -3.72 -5.83 -15.25
N GLN A 129 -4.60 -6.31 -14.36
CA GLN A 129 -6.05 -6.34 -14.60
C GLN A 129 -6.78 -5.06 -14.16
N ASP A 130 -6.04 -4.12 -13.56
CA ASP A 130 -6.56 -2.90 -12.94
C ASP A 130 -6.34 -1.65 -13.82
N GLU A 131 -5.87 -1.82 -15.07
CA GLU A 131 -5.79 -0.79 -16.13
C GLU A 131 -7.18 -0.35 -16.62
#